data_AF-A0A3P7P3Q5-F1
#
_entry.id   AF-A0A3P7P3Q5-F1
#
_cell.length_a   1.000
_cell.length_b   1.000
_cell.length_c   1.000
_cell.angle_alpha   90.00
_cell.angle_beta   90.00
_cell.angle_gamma   90.00
#
_symmetry.space_group_name_H-M   'P 1'
#
loop_
_entity.id
_entity.type
_entity.pdbx_description
1 polymer ?
#
loop_
_entity_poly.entity_id
_entity_poly.type
_entity_poly.pdbx_seq_one_letter_code
_entity_poly.pdbx_strand_id
1 'polypeptide(L)'
;MDPSLLKEREAFLRRARTMQYVETPRITQPSVSSSAKSSSPGPSPAKRAVTTPAQRDYLTVDSRPQNQGRFALLSKVVKYMKQRHLERDIHPLSVDEILEETMLQDAPLSDVKWLETEALPNNPKIHSTPDGKFVFRPKYEVRNKQELYQLLKKHEVKGLGGIYLDDLAEAVADVDKVVQSLGDNVIQVVTPHDKKVVLFYNDKTLDLGIKEGEFPLLL
;
A
#
# COMPACT_ATOMS: atom_id res chain seq x y z
N MET A 1 -43.09 8.54 21.48
CA MET A 1 -41.83 7.76 21.41
C MET A 1 -42.10 6.56 20.55
N ASP A 2 -41.48 6.46 19.38
CA ASP A 2 -41.73 5.34 18.46
C ASP A 2 -41.30 4.00 19.08
N PRO A 3 -42.17 2.97 19.09
CA PRO A 3 -41.90 1.68 19.73
C PRO A 3 -40.73 0.93 19.09
N SER A 4 -40.44 1.20 17.81
CA SER A 4 -39.31 0.62 17.07
C SER A 4 -37.95 1.10 17.60
N LEU A 5 -37.84 2.38 17.99
CA LEU A 5 -36.60 2.96 18.51
C LEU A 5 -36.23 2.42 19.89
N LEU A 6 -37.24 2.09 20.71
CA LEU A 6 -37.03 1.47 22.03
C LEU A 6 -36.49 0.05 21.90
N LYS A 7 -36.97 -0.70 20.92
CA LYS A 7 -36.52 -2.07 20.64
C LYS A 7 -35.09 -2.13 20.13
N GLU A 8 -34.70 -1.20 19.25
CA GLU A 8 -33.31 -1.08 18.79
C GLU A 8 -32.36 -0.69 19.92
N ARG A 9 -32.79 0.23 20.80
CA ARG A 9 -32.01 0.64 21.97
C ARG A 9 -31.75 -0.52 22.94
N GLU A 10 -32.76 -1.33 23.23
CA GLU A 10 -32.59 -2.52 24.07
C GLU A 10 -31.68 -3.58 23.42
N ALA A 11 -31.84 -3.80 22.12
CA ALA A 11 -31.00 -4.74 21.38
C ALA A 11 -29.52 -4.31 21.39
N PHE A 12 -29.26 -3.01 21.21
CA PHE A 12 -27.93 -2.43 21.27
C PHE A 12 -27.30 -2.58 22.66
N LEU A 13 -28.03 -2.23 23.72
CA LEU A 13 -27.55 -2.35 25.11
C LEU A 13 -27.29 -3.81 25.51
N ARG A 14 -28.12 -4.75 25.06
CA ARG A 14 -27.93 -6.18 25.31
C ARG A 14 -26.68 -6.71 24.61
N ARG A 15 -26.43 -6.27 23.37
CA ARG A 15 -25.22 -6.65 22.62
C ARG A 15 -23.96 -6.09 23.27
N ALA A 16 -23.99 -4.82 23.70
CA ALA A 16 -22.88 -4.18 24.41
C ALA A 16 -22.55 -4.88 25.74
N ARG A 17 -23.55 -5.31 26.53
CA ARG A 17 -23.32 -6.07 27.77
C ARG A 17 -22.77 -7.47 27.57
N THR A 18 -23.01 -8.07 26.40
CA THR A 18 -22.61 -9.46 26.12
C THR A 18 -21.25 -9.53 25.42
N MET A 19 -20.72 -8.40 24.92
CA MET A 19 -19.38 -8.35 24.37
C MET A 19 -18.34 -8.35 25.50
N GLN A 20 -17.62 -9.46 25.63
CA GLN A 20 -16.40 -9.52 26.43
C GLN A 20 -15.30 -8.76 25.69
N TYR A 21 -14.73 -7.74 26.33
CA TYR A 21 -13.58 -7.00 25.83
C TYR A 21 -12.34 -7.87 26.01
N VAL A 22 -11.66 -8.22 24.91
CA VAL A 22 -10.34 -8.84 24.95
C VAL A 22 -9.33 -7.70 24.89
N GLU A 23 -8.66 -7.42 26.01
CA GLU A 23 -7.50 -6.55 26.05
C GLU A 23 -6.41 -7.14 25.15
N THR A 24 -6.06 -6.44 24.08
CA THR A 24 -4.83 -6.74 23.34
C THR A 24 -3.65 -6.40 24.24
N PRO A 25 -2.74 -7.36 24.54
CA PRO A 25 -1.56 -7.05 25.34
C PRO A 25 -0.68 -6.06 24.57
N ARG A 26 -0.40 -4.94 25.24
CA ARG A 26 0.53 -3.90 24.81
C ARG A 26 1.93 -4.51 24.64
N ILE A 27 2.41 -4.60 23.42
CA ILE A 27 3.81 -4.96 23.12
C ILE A 27 4.69 -3.82 23.64
N THR A 28 5.34 -4.04 24.79
CA THR A 28 6.37 -3.18 25.34
C THR A 28 7.72 -3.56 24.75
N GLN A 29 8.37 -2.58 24.10
CA GLN A 29 9.79 -2.65 23.75
C GLN A 29 10.67 -2.66 25.01
N PRO A 30 11.85 -3.31 25.00
CA PRO A 30 12.72 -3.38 26.16
C PRO A 30 13.53 -2.09 26.31
N SER A 31 13.40 -1.43 27.45
CA SER A 31 14.35 -0.43 27.94
C SER A 31 15.01 -0.91 29.23
N VAL A 32 16.25 -0.47 29.37
CA VAL A 32 17.29 -0.91 30.29
C VAL A 32 17.02 -0.63 31.78
N SER A 33 17.60 -1.52 32.58
CA SER A 33 17.72 -1.64 34.04
C SER A 33 17.75 -0.38 34.93
N SER A 34 17.02 -0.43 36.07
CA SER A 34 17.58 -0.22 37.43
C SER A 34 16.57 -0.52 38.57
N SER A 35 16.91 -1.51 39.40
CA SER A 35 16.73 -1.62 40.87
C SER A 35 15.46 -1.14 41.61
N ALA A 36 14.75 -2.07 42.29
CA ALA A 36 14.43 -2.01 43.73
C ALA A 36 13.85 -3.35 44.26
N LYS A 37 14.14 -3.67 45.54
CA LYS A 37 13.83 -4.92 46.28
C LYS A 37 12.58 -4.78 47.17
N SER A 38 11.83 -5.88 47.37
CA SER A 38 11.11 -6.26 48.62
C SER A 38 10.37 -7.63 48.44
N SER A 39 10.88 -8.77 48.94
CA SER A 39 10.51 -9.49 50.19
C SER A 39 8.99 -9.74 50.37
N SER A 40 8.38 -10.93 50.19
CA SER A 40 8.48 -12.24 50.92
C SER A 40 7.07 -12.95 50.83
N PRO A 41 6.76 -14.13 51.43
CA PRO A 41 6.95 -15.50 50.89
C PRO A 41 5.67 -16.43 50.82
N GLY A 42 5.62 -17.31 49.78
CA GLY A 42 5.00 -18.67 49.73
C GLY A 42 3.46 -18.85 49.74
N PRO A 43 2.87 -20.05 49.43
CA PRO A 43 3.40 -21.29 48.85
C PRO A 43 2.60 -21.85 47.62
N SER A 44 3.18 -22.78 46.84
CA SER A 44 2.48 -23.66 45.86
C SER A 44 2.11 -25.02 46.50
N PRO A 45 1.60 -26.07 45.81
CA PRO A 45 0.77 -26.23 44.60
C PRO A 45 -0.44 -27.21 44.82
N ALA A 46 -1.48 -27.18 43.97
CA ALA A 46 -2.51 -28.24 43.96
C ALA A 46 -2.95 -28.68 42.55
N LYS A 47 -2.41 -29.84 42.15
CA LYS A 47 -2.99 -31.01 41.47
C LYS A 47 -3.96 -30.84 40.27
N ARG A 48 -3.48 -31.37 39.14
CA ARG A 48 -4.16 -32.03 38.01
C ARG A 48 -5.68 -32.29 38.13
N ALA A 49 -6.41 -31.91 37.09
CA ALA A 49 -7.48 -32.72 36.53
C ALA A 49 -7.24 -32.89 35.03
N VAL A 50 -6.99 -34.13 34.62
CA VAL A 50 -6.95 -34.57 33.22
C VAL A 50 -8.41 -34.77 32.81
N THR A 51 -8.90 -33.97 31.88
CA THR A 51 -10.14 -34.28 31.14
C THR A 51 -9.77 -34.49 29.69
N THR A 52 -9.83 -35.76 29.29
CA THR A 52 -9.94 -36.19 27.89
C THR A 52 -11.05 -35.43 27.17
N PRO A 53 -10.85 -35.11 25.89
CA PRO A 53 -11.93 -35.26 24.93
C PRO A 53 -11.44 -36.04 23.70
N ALA A 54 -11.88 -37.30 23.63
CA ALA A 54 -12.05 -37.94 22.33
C ALA A 54 -13.24 -37.28 21.62
N GLN A 55 -13.15 -37.24 20.28
CA GLN A 55 -14.16 -36.78 19.31
C GLN A 55 -14.37 -35.27 19.24
N ARG A 56 -13.69 -34.65 18.27
CA ARG A 56 -14.28 -33.77 17.22
C ARG A 56 -13.21 -33.38 16.18
N ASP A 57 -12.67 -34.37 15.48
CA ASP A 57 -11.81 -34.15 14.31
C ASP A 57 -12.63 -34.28 13.02
N TYR A 58 -13.55 -33.36 12.77
CA TYR A 58 -14.06 -33.13 11.41
C TYR A 58 -14.44 -31.65 11.32
N LEU A 59 -13.86 -30.96 10.33
CA LEU A 59 -14.10 -29.55 9.96
C LEU A 59 -13.26 -28.49 10.69
N THR A 60 -11.93 -28.67 10.77
CA THR A 60 -11.05 -27.49 10.65
C THR A 60 -10.68 -27.35 9.18
N VAL A 61 -11.63 -26.91 8.36
CA VAL A 61 -11.28 -26.36 7.06
C VAL A 61 -10.37 -25.18 7.39
N ASP A 62 -9.11 -25.29 7.02
CA ASP A 62 -8.05 -24.32 7.20
C ASP A 62 -8.54 -22.98 6.63
N SER A 63 -9.25 -22.23 7.47
CA SER A 63 -9.89 -20.97 7.11
C SER A 63 -8.82 -19.91 7.18
N ARG A 64 -7.78 -20.06 6.35
CA ARG A 64 -7.09 -18.89 5.83
C ARG A 64 -8.19 -17.97 5.33
N PRO A 65 -8.25 -16.70 5.78
CA PRO A 65 -9.25 -15.77 5.27
C PRO A 65 -9.18 -15.84 3.75
N GLN A 66 -10.24 -16.30 3.10
CA GLN A 66 -10.26 -16.60 1.66
C GLN A 66 -9.74 -15.42 0.81
N ASN A 67 -9.86 -14.22 1.36
CA ASN A 67 -9.36 -12.99 0.77
C ASN A 67 -7.83 -12.79 0.89
N GLN A 68 -7.16 -13.30 1.92
CA GLN A 68 -5.71 -13.15 2.09
C GLN A 68 -4.93 -13.83 0.95
N GLY A 69 -5.33 -15.02 0.53
CA GLY A 69 -4.72 -15.72 -0.61
C GLY A 69 -4.91 -14.96 -1.92
N ARG A 70 -6.13 -14.46 -2.15
CA ARG A 70 -6.51 -13.66 -3.32
C ARG A 70 -5.72 -12.35 -3.42
N PHE A 71 -5.60 -11.60 -2.32
CA PHE A 71 -4.83 -10.37 -2.30
C PHE A 71 -3.33 -10.60 -2.45
N ALA A 72 -2.80 -11.71 -1.91
CA ALA A 72 -1.41 -12.09 -2.12
C ALA A 72 -1.14 -12.41 -3.60
N LEU A 73 -2.06 -13.14 -4.25
CA LEU A 73 -1.99 -13.47 -5.67
C LEU A 73 -2.04 -12.20 -6.53
N LEU A 74 -3.03 -11.33 -6.31
CA LEU A 74 -3.15 -10.03 -7.00
C LEU A 74 -1.89 -9.18 -6.82
N SER A 75 -1.36 -9.10 -5.60
CA SER A 75 -0.15 -8.31 -5.31
C SER A 75 1.05 -8.82 -6.11
N LYS A 76 1.20 -10.15 -6.22
CA LYS A 76 2.29 -10.76 -7.00
C LYS A 76 2.12 -10.51 -8.50
N VAL A 77 0.89 -10.62 -9.01
CA VAL A 77 0.54 -10.28 -10.40
C VAL A 77 0.85 -8.81 -10.70
N VAL A 78 0.35 -7.87 -9.91
CA VAL A 78 0.57 -6.42 -10.12
C VAL A 78 2.05 -6.08 -10.02
N LYS A 79 2.79 -6.67 -9.08
CA LYS A 79 4.24 -6.49 -8.96
C LYS A 79 4.98 -6.97 -10.21
N TYR A 80 4.59 -8.12 -10.74
CA TYR A 80 5.17 -8.67 -11.96
C TYR A 80 4.85 -7.81 -13.19
N MET A 81 3.59 -7.38 -13.34
CA MET A 81 3.19 -6.47 -14.42
C MET A 81 3.93 -5.13 -14.36
N LYS A 82 4.15 -4.58 -13.14
CA LYS A 82 4.97 -3.39 -12.93
C LYS A 82 6.42 -3.63 -13.35
N GLN A 83 7.02 -4.75 -12.97
CA GLN A 83 8.39 -5.10 -13.32
C GLN A 83 8.58 -5.14 -14.85
N ARG A 84 7.67 -5.82 -15.55
CA ARG A 84 7.68 -5.90 -17.01
C ARG A 84 7.61 -4.53 -17.69
N HIS A 85 6.75 -3.66 -17.17
CA HIS A 85 6.63 -2.29 -17.66
C HIS A 85 7.94 -1.51 -17.53
N LEU A 86 8.63 -1.66 -16.39
CA LEU A 86 9.94 -1.03 -16.16
C LEU A 86 11.02 -1.57 -17.11
N GLU A 87 10.93 -2.85 -17.50
CA GLU A 87 11.79 -3.52 -18.48
C GLU A 87 11.45 -3.15 -19.94
N ARG A 88 10.47 -2.28 -20.16
CA ARG A 88 9.95 -1.86 -21.48
C ARG A 88 9.20 -2.96 -22.24
N ASP A 89 8.79 -4.02 -21.56
CA ASP A 89 7.86 -5.00 -22.09
C ASP A 89 6.43 -4.60 -21.74
N ILE A 90 5.76 -4.04 -22.74
CA ILE A 90 4.38 -3.55 -22.67
C ILE A 90 3.41 -4.48 -23.42
N HIS A 91 3.81 -5.73 -23.68
CA HIS A 91 2.94 -6.69 -24.33
C HIS A 91 1.70 -7.02 -23.46
N PRO A 92 0.48 -6.94 -24.01
CA PRO A 92 -0.73 -7.36 -23.30
C PRO A 92 -0.74 -8.86 -23.05
N LEU A 93 -1.07 -9.27 -21.83
CA LEU A 93 -1.08 -10.68 -21.44
C LEU A 93 -2.39 -11.07 -20.76
N SER A 94 -2.79 -12.31 -21.00
CA SER A 94 -3.93 -12.95 -20.36
C SER A 94 -3.60 -13.35 -18.91
N VAL A 95 -4.63 -13.65 -18.13
CA VAL A 95 -4.46 -14.12 -16.75
C VAL A 95 -3.64 -15.40 -16.71
N ASP A 96 -3.88 -16.32 -17.65
CA ASP A 96 -3.19 -17.61 -17.71
C ASP A 96 -1.69 -17.44 -18.00
N GLU A 97 -1.33 -16.62 -18.99
CA GLU A 97 0.08 -16.31 -19.31
C GLU A 97 0.80 -15.68 -18.10
N ILE A 98 0.14 -14.75 -17.41
CA ILE A 98 0.69 -14.11 -16.20
C ILE A 98 0.91 -15.13 -15.08
N LEU A 99 -0.02 -16.07 -14.87
CA LEU A 99 0.10 -17.11 -13.84
C LEU A 99 1.20 -18.11 -14.17
N GLU A 100 1.38 -18.44 -15.45
CA GLU A 100 2.47 -19.29 -15.93
C GLU A 100 3.83 -18.65 -15.65
N GLU A 101 4.02 -17.39 -16.06
CA GLU A 101 5.28 -16.66 -15.88
C GLU A 101 5.60 -16.37 -14.40
N THR A 102 4.58 -16.17 -13.56
CA THR A 102 4.78 -15.94 -12.12
C THR A 102 4.96 -17.23 -11.30
N MET A 103 4.95 -18.39 -11.97
CA MET A 103 4.97 -19.73 -11.37
C MET A 103 3.85 -19.92 -10.33
N LEU A 104 2.65 -19.40 -10.62
CA LEU A 104 1.45 -19.45 -9.77
C LEU A 104 0.38 -20.39 -10.35
N GLN A 105 0.80 -21.39 -11.12
CA GLN A 105 -0.07 -22.34 -11.82
C GLN A 105 -0.95 -23.16 -10.87
N ASP A 106 -0.52 -23.37 -9.62
CA ASP A 106 -1.27 -24.08 -8.58
C ASP A 106 -2.38 -23.24 -7.92
N ALA A 107 -2.65 -22.03 -8.42
CA ALA A 107 -3.72 -21.19 -7.89
C ALA A 107 -5.09 -21.85 -8.10
N PRO A 108 -6.00 -21.81 -7.10
CA PRO A 108 -7.31 -22.43 -7.26
C PRO A 108 -8.12 -21.69 -8.34
N LEU A 109 -8.85 -22.45 -9.16
CA LEU A 109 -9.71 -21.93 -10.25
C LEU A 109 -10.64 -20.79 -9.81
N SER A 110 -11.11 -20.81 -8.56
CA SER A 110 -11.94 -19.74 -8.00
C SER A 110 -11.21 -18.40 -7.89
N ASP A 111 -9.90 -18.42 -7.62
CA ASP A 111 -9.09 -17.22 -7.46
C ASP A 111 -8.63 -16.68 -8.83
N VAL A 112 -8.38 -17.58 -9.79
CA VAL A 112 -8.11 -17.21 -11.19
C VAL A 112 -9.32 -16.50 -11.81
N LYS A 113 -10.52 -17.07 -11.65
CA LYS A 113 -11.76 -16.45 -12.13
C LYS A 113 -12.01 -15.09 -11.48
N TRP A 114 -11.77 -14.98 -10.17
CA TRP A 114 -11.87 -13.72 -9.45
C TRP A 114 -10.88 -12.67 -9.96
N LEU A 115 -9.64 -13.05 -10.29
CA LEU A 115 -8.66 -12.14 -10.89
C LEU A 115 -9.14 -11.56 -12.22
N GLU A 116 -9.64 -12.43 -13.10
CA GLU A 116 -10.08 -12.06 -14.45
C GLU A 116 -11.32 -11.16 -14.44
N THR A 117 -12.34 -11.52 -13.66
CA THR A 117 -13.65 -10.84 -13.74
C THR A 117 -13.76 -9.63 -12.81
N GLU A 118 -13.07 -9.65 -11.67
CA GLU A 118 -13.22 -8.61 -10.64
C GLU A 118 -11.91 -7.85 -10.38
N ALA A 119 -10.82 -8.56 -10.09
CA ALA A 119 -9.64 -7.92 -9.51
C ALA A 119 -8.87 -7.05 -10.51
N LEU A 120 -8.57 -7.58 -11.70
CA LEU A 120 -7.80 -6.86 -12.72
C LEU A 120 -8.61 -5.72 -13.36
N PRO A 121 -9.89 -5.88 -13.73
CA PRO A 121 -10.69 -4.78 -14.29
C PRO A 121 -10.95 -3.64 -13.31
N ASN A 122 -11.03 -3.93 -12.00
CA ASN A 122 -11.27 -2.93 -10.97
C ASN A 122 -9.98 -2.24 -10.46
N ASN A 123 -8.81 -2.67 -10.92
CA ASN A 123 -7.54 -2.12 -10.46
C ASN A 123 -7.13 -0.90 -11.29
N PRO A 124 -6.97 0.31 -10.70
CA PRO A 124 -6.57 1.51 -11.44
C PRO A 124 -5.17 1.42 -12.05
N LYS A 125 -4.32 0.49 -11.59
CA LYS A 125 -2.97 0.26 -12.12
C LYS A 125 -2.94 -0.70 -13.31
N ILE A 126 -4.08 -1.26 -13.71
CA ILE A 126 -4.18 -2.22 -14.80
C ILE A 126 -5.19 -1.70 -15.82
N HIS A 127 -4.85 -1.81 -17.10
CA HIS A 127 -5.74 -1.51 -18.21
C HIS A 127 -6.18 -2.83 -18.86
N SER A 128 -7.49 -3.01 -19.01
CA SER A 128 -8.07 -4.15 -19.74
C SER A 128 -8.24 -3.78 -21.21
N THR A 129 -7.69 -4.61 -22.09
CA THR A 129 -7.79 -4.52 -23.54
C THR A 129 -9.06 -5.26 -23.99
N PRO A 130 -9.76 -4.82 -25.07
CA PRO A 130 -10.97 -5.48 -25.57
C PRO A 130 -10.78 -6.98 -25.90
N ASP A 131 -9.54 -7.41 -26.16
CA ASP A 131 -9.18 -8.80 -26.43
C ASP A 131 -9.12 -9.69 -25.17
N GLY A 132 -9.50 -9.18 -23.99
CA GLY A 132 -9.44 -9.90 -22.71
C GLY A 132 -8.03 -9.98 -22.11
N LYS A 133 -7.12 -9.12 -22.57
CA LYS A 133 -5.74 -9.04 -22.10
C LYS A 133 -5.51 -7.84 -21.19
N PHE A 134 -4.49 -7.91 -20.34
CA PHE A 134 -4.19 -6.89 -19.35
C PHE A 134 -2.81 -6.27 -19.60
N VAL A 135 -2.70 -4.96 -19.34
CA VAL A 135 -1.47 -4.17 -19.45
C VAL A 135 -1.31 -3.32 -18.19
N PHE A 136 -0.06 -3.15 -17.71
CA PHE A 136 0.21 -2.24 -16.60
C PHE A 136 0.04 -0.77 -17.03
N ARG A 137 -0.71 0.00 -16.23
CA ARG A 137 -0.94 1.43 -16.42
C ARG A 137 -0.42 2.19 -15.19
N PRO A 138 0.75 2.84 -15.27
CA PRO A 138 1.22 3.67 -14.16
C PRO A 138 0.32 4.89 -13.97
N LYS A 139 0.40 5.52 -12.79
CA LYS A 139 -0.34 6.76 -12.47
C LYS A 139 -0.01 7.89 -13.45
N TYR A 140 1.24 7.95 -13.91
CA TYR A 140 1.71 8.88 -14.92
C TYR A 140 2.36 8.10 -16.05
N GLU A 141 1.89 8.31 -17.28
CA GLU A 141 2.48 7.73 -18.48
C GLU A 141 3.63 8.63 -18.96
N VAL A 142 4.76 8.53 -18.27
CA VAL A 142 6.00 9.20 -18.67
C VAL A 142 7.02 8.13 -19.00
N ARG A 143 7.76 8.33 -20.09
CA ARG A 143 8.79 7.40 -20.58
C ARG A 143 10.13 8.07 -20.82
N ASN A 144 10.09 9.37 -21.08
CA ASN A 144 11.20 10.19 -21.54
C ASN A 144 11.32 11.49 -20.72
N LYS A 145 12.52 12.09 -20.69
CA LYS A 145 12.77 13.43 -20.12
C LYS A 145 11.78 14.48 -20.63
N GLN A 146 11.47 14.46 -21.93
CA GLN A 146 10.56 15.43 -22.55
C GLN A 146 9.12 15.28 -22.05
N GLU A 147 8.64 14.04 -21.92
CA GLU A 147 7.31 13.76 -21.39
C GLU A 147 7.22 14.14 -19.91
N LEU A 148 8.27 13.89 -19.11
CA LEU A 148 8.34 14.34 -17.73
C LEU A 148 8.30 15.87 -17.61
N TYR A 149 9.07 16.59 -18.42
CA TYR A 149 9.07 18.04 -18.44
C TYR A 149 7.69 18.61 -18.81
N GLN A 150 7.05 18.06 -19.84
CA GLN A 150 5.71 18.47 -20.24
C GLN A 150 4.66 18.16 -19.15
N LEU A 151 4.80 17.03 -18.46
CA LEU A 151 3.92 16.66 -17.35
C LEU A 151 4.04 17.66 -16.20
N LEU A 152 5.27 18.01 -15.80
CA LEU A 152 5.52 19.00 -14.73
C LEU A 152 4.98 20.37 -15.11
N LYS A 153 5.22 20.84 -16.34
CA LYS A 153 4.67 22.09 -16.86
C LYS A 153 3.14 22.10 -16.83
N LYS A 154 2.50 21.01 -17.25
CA LYS A 154 1.04 20.86 -17.21
C LYS A 154 0.50 20.87 -15.78
N HIS A 155 1.23 20.29 -14.83
CA HIS A 155 0.87 20.27 -13.41
C HIS A 155 0.89 21.67 -12.81
N GLU A 156 1.90 22.47 -13.13
CA GLU A 156 1.99 23.86 -12.71
C GLU A 156 0.87 24.72 -13.31
N VAL A 157 0.68 24.68 -14.64
CA VAL A 157 -0.35 25.47 -15.33
C VAL A 157 -1.76 25.13 -14.82
N LYS A 158 -2.00 23.88 -14.42
CA LYS A 158 -3.28 23.45 -13.84
C LYS A 158 -3.40 23.68 -12.33
N GLY A 159 -2.33 24.10 -11.65
CA GLY A 159 -2.30 24.25 -10.20
C GLY A 159 -2.44 22.92 -9.45
N LEU A 160 -2.02 21.79 -10.04
CA LEU A 160 -2.09 20.47 -9.42
C LEU A 160 -0.93 20.21 -8.44
N GLY A 161 0.02 21.14 -8.34
CA GLY A 161 1.19 21.02 -7.46
C GLY A 161 2.24 20.04 -7.98
N GLY A 162 3.16 19.66 -7.08
CA GLY A 162 4.29 18.80 -7.37
C GLY A 162 3.95 17.31 -7.46
N ILE A 163 4.86 16.55 -8.05
CA ILE A 163 4.71 15.10 -8.27
C ILE A 163 5.73 14.35 -7.42
N TYR A 164 5.30 13.31 -6.71
CA TYR A 164 6.22 12.48 -5.93
C TYR A 164 7.17 11.69 -6.83
N LEU A 165 8.45 11.61 -6.45
CA LEU A 165 9.45 10.82 -7.15
C LEU A 165 9.06 9.34 -7.17
N ASP A 166 8.48 8.82 -6.08
CA ASP A 166 7.99 7.43 -5.97
C ASP A 166 6.95 7.10 -7.06
N ASP A 167 6.03 8.04 -7.35
CA ASP A 167 4.99 7.85 -8.36
C ASP A 167 5.60 7.78 -9.77
N LEU A 168 6.70 8.50 -9.99
CA LEU A 168 7.44 8.49 -11.27
C LEU A 168 8.36 7.28 -11.39
N ALA A 169 8.92 6.80 -10.28
CA ALA A 169 9.69 5.55 -10.22
C ALA A 169 8.82 4.33 -10.56
N GLU A 170 7.49 4.43 -10.46
CA GLU A 170 6.59 3.38 -10.95
C GLU A 170 6.45 3.35 -12.48
N ALA A 171 6.69 4.47 -13.16
CA ALA A 171 6.52 4.62 -14.60
C ALA A 171 7.83 4.44 -15.38
N VAL A 172 8.95 4.88 -14.83
CA VAL A 172 10.25 4.90 -15.52
C VAL A 172 11.33 4.27 -14.66
N ALA A 173 12.04 3.29 -15.23
CA ALA A 173 13.28 2.80 -14.66
C ALA A 173 14.35 3.91 -14.69
N ASP A 174 15.15 4.02 -13.62
CA ASP A 174 16.17 5.08 -13.45
C ASP A 174 15.62 6.52 -13.46
N VAL A 175 14.49 6.77 -12.78
CA VAL A 175 13.91 8.11 -12.66
C VAL A 175 14.92 9.16 -12.18
N ASP A 176 15.83 8.80 -11.27
CA ASP A 176 16.88 9.70 -10.77
C ASP A 176 17.78 10.23 -11.89
N LYS A 177 18.19 9.38 -12.83
CA LYS A 177 19.00 9.80 -13.98
C LYS A 177 18.24 10.76 -14.87
N VAL A 178 16.95 10.47 -15.09
CA VAL A 178 16.08 11.35 -15.87
C VAL A 178 15.96 12.70 -15.19
N VAL A 179 15.65 12.74 -13.89
CA VAL A 179 15.53 13.99 -13.12
C VAL A 179 16.85 14.77 -13.10
N GLN A 180 17.98 14.11 -12.85
CA GLN A 180 19.31 14.72 -12.93
C GLN A 180 19.58 15.33 -14.31
N SER A 181 19.16 14.67 -15.38
CA SER A 181 19.31 15.21 -16.73
C SER A 181 18.43 16.44 -17.01
N LEU A 182 17.33 16.64 -16.27
CA LEU A 182 16.54 17.87 -16.34
C LEU A 182 17.24 19.04 -15.62
N GLY A 183 18.06 18.76 -14.61
CA GLY A 183 18.85 19.74 -13.86
C GLY A 183 17.98 20.90 -13.37
N ASP A 184 18.38 22.12 -13.72
CA ASP A 184 17.74 23.38 -13.29
C ASP A 184 16.30 23.57 -13.79
N ASN A 185 15.76 22.69 -14.62
CA ASN A 185 14.37 22.78 -15.06
C ASN A 185 13.38 22.18 -14.05
N VAL A 186 13.89 21.54 -12.98
CA VAL A 186 13.08 20.87 -11.96
C VAL A 186 13.57 21.26 -10.57
N ILE A 187 12.65 21.65 -9.71
CA ILE A 187 12.92 21.89 -8.29
C ILE A 187 12.59 20.61 -7.53
N GLN A 188 13.53 20.14 -6.72
CA GLN A 188 13.34 18.97 -5.85
C GLN A 188 13.17 19.44 -4.42
N VAL A 189 12.03 19.11 -3.81
CA VAL A 189 11.75 19.42 -2.40
C VAL A 189 11.60 18.12 -1.63
N VAL A 190 12.36 17.96 -0.54
CA VAL A 190 12.20 16.84 0.37
C VAL A 190 11.11 17.18 1.38
N THR A 191 10.08 16.36 1.45
CA THR A 191 8.98 16.54 2.40
C THR A 191 9.50 16.26 3.82
N PRO A 192 9.32 17.18 4.79
CA PRO A 192 9.91 17.03 6.12
C PRO A 192 9.32 15.88 6.94
N HIS A 193 8.07 15.51 6.67
CA HIS A 193 7.37 14.45 7.39
C HIS A 193 7.82 13.05 6.93
N ASP A 194 7.76 12.79 5.62
CA ASP A 194 7.98 11.45 5.06
C ASP A 194 9.37 11.26 4.42
N LYS A 195 10.19 12.32 4.38
CA LYS A 195 11.48 12.37 3.66
C LYS A 195 11.39 11.99 2.18
N LYS A 196 10.19 12.04 1.60
CA LYS A 196 9.94 11.77 0.18
C LYS A 196 10.26 13.00 -0.66
N VAL A 197 10.85 12.76 -1.83
CA VAL A 197 11.16 13.81 -2.80
C VAL A 197 9.93 14.13 -3.64
N VAL A 198 9.61 15.42 -3.74
CA VAL A 198 8.57 15.98 -4.60
C VAL A 198 9.22 16.85 -5.66
N LEU A 199 8.85 16.63 -6.91
CA LEU A 199 9.33 17.37 -8.07
C LEU A 199 8.34 18.46 -8.46
N PHE A 200 8.87 19.66 -8.67
CA PHE A 200 8.15 20.82 -9.20
C PHE A 200 8.78 21.28 -10.50
N TYR A 201 7.97 21.90 -11.36
CA TYR A 201 8.48 22.60 -12.53
C TYR A 201 9.24 23.86 -12.07
N ASN A 202 10.42 24.11 -12.65
CA ASN A 202 11.13 25.37 -12.44
C ASN A 202 10.89 26.32 -13.61
N ASP A 203 10.15 27.40 -13.38
CA ASP A 203 10.00 28.46 -14.37
C ASP A 203 11.22 29.40 -14.32
N LYS A 204 12.14 29.21 -15.26
CA LYS A 204 13.34 30.06 -15.41
C LYS A 204 13.02 31.51 -15.76
N THR A 205 11.81 31.84 -16.20
CA THR A 205 11.42 33.24 -16.44
C THR A 205 11.26 34.03 -15.14
N LEU A 206 11.09 33.34 -14.01
CA LEU A 206 10.94 33.91 -12.68
C LEU A 206 12.23 33.86 -11.87
N ASP A 207 13.36 33.52 -12.49
CA ASP A 207 14.65 33.47 -11.81
C ASP A 207 15.13 34.90 -11.51
N LEU A 208 14.87 35.33 -10.28
CA LEU A 208 15.40 36.56 -9.73
C LEU A 208 16.86 36.26 -9.38
N GLY A 209 17.79 36.64 -10.26
CA GLY A 209 19.24 36.49 -10.09
C GLY A 209 19.82 37.31 -8.92
N ILE A 210 19.22 37.17 -7.73
CA ILE A 210 19.59 37.80 -6.49
C ILE A 210 20.89 37.13 -6.05
N LYS A 211 21.97 37.91 -6.05
CA LYS A 211 23.26 37.47 -5.55
C LYS A 211 23.16 37.26 -4.04
N GLU A 212 23.74 36.16 -3.59
CA GLU A 212 23.86 35.80 -2.18
C GLU A 212 24.56 36.94 -1.42
N GLY A 213 23.78 37.72 -0.65
CA GLY A 213 24.22 38.95 0.02
C GLY A 213 23.13 40.00 0.22
N GLU A 214 22.05 39.97 -0.57
CA GLU A 214 20.86 40.82 -0.40
C GLU A 214 19.63 39.98 -0.03
N PHE A 215 19.69 39.25 1.08
CA PHE A 215 18.44 38.86 1.74
C PHE A 215 18.00 40.06 2.58
N PRO A 216 16.88 40.74 2.27
CA PRO A 216 16.31 41.67 3.23
C PRO A 216 15.98 40.86 4.47
N LEU A 217 16.68 41.14 5.56
CA LEU A 217 16.28 40.75 6.90
C LEU A 217 14.88 41.32 7.10
N LEU A 218 13.86 40.49 6.83
CA LEU A 218 12.49 40.77 7.24
C LEU A 218 12.47 40.62 8.77
N LEU A 219 12.67 41.76 9.43
CA LEU A 219 12.47 42.00 10.86
C LEU A 219 11.03 41.72 11.28
#